data_AF-H1UZH7-F1
#
_entry.id   AF-H1UZH7-F1
#
_cell.length_a   1.000
_cell.length_b   1.000
_cell.length_c   1.000
_cell.angle_alpha   90.00
_cell.angle_beta   90.00
_cell.angle_gamma   90.00
#
_symmetry.space_group_name_H-M   'P 1'
#
loop_
_entity.id
_entity.type
_entity.pdbx_description
1 polymer ?
#
loop_
_entity_poly.entity_id
_entity_poly.type
_entity_poly.pdbx_seq_one_letter_code
_entity_poly.pdbx_strand_id
1 'polypeptide(L)' 'MPLWIIYHPEGTFEDDASKEAFSADITKFYTTIGLPAFYVVANFISCPQGAFSTTMGRLG' A
#
# COMPACT_ATOMS: atom_id res chain seq x y z
N MET A 1 14.16 3.44 -7.91
CA MET A 1 13.85 2.35 -6.96
C MET A 1 12.52 2.68 -6.31
N PRO A 2 11.40 2.09 -6.78
CA PRO A 2 10.07 2.44 -6.29
C PRO A 2 9.84 1.92 -4.86
N LEU A 3 9.59 2.87 -3.94
CA LEU A 3 9.21 2.60 -2.55
C LEU A 3 7.75 2.97 -2.36
N TRP A 4 6.93 1.99 -2.00
CA TRP A 4 5.51 2.17 -1.71
C TRP A 4 5.30 2.04 -0.21
N ILE A 5 4.73 3.08 0.41
CA ILE A 5 4.33 3.07 1.81
C ILE A 5 2.80 3.11 1.83
N ILE A 6 2.20 2.01 2.25
CA ILE A 6 0.75 1.81 2.25
C ILE A 6 0.27 1.96 3.69
N TYR A 7 -0.38 3.09 3.95
CA TYR A 7 -1.12 3.26 5.19
C TYR A 7 -2.53 2.72 5.03
N HIS A 8 -2.96 1.90 5.98
CA HIS A 8 -4.29 1.30 5.96
C HIS A 8 -4.90 1.31 7.37
N PRO A 9 -6.23 1.38 7.49
CA PRO A 9 -6.88 1.18 8.77
C PRO A 9 -6.69 -0.27 9.26
N GLU A 10 -6.83 -0.45 10.56
CA GLU A 10 -6.94 -1.77 11.19
C GLU A 10 -8.10 -2.57 10.55
N GLY A 11 -7.91 -3.89 10.40
CA GLY A 11 -8.86 -4.77 9.69
C GLY A 11 -8.73 -4.78 8.16
N THR A 12 -7.92 -3.91 7.55
CA THR A 12 -7.57 -3.98 6.11
C THR A 12 -6.14 -4.52 5.99
N PHE A 13 -5.87 -5.50 5.11
CA PHE A 13 -4.56 -6.15 5.00
C PHE A 13 -4.04 -6.77 6.31
N GLU A 14 -4.88 -7.48 7.06
CA GLU A 14 -4.39 -8.24 8.24
C GLU A 14 -3.86 -9.61 7.86
N ASP A 15 -4.37 -10.19 6.77
CA ASP A 15 -3.90 -11.45 6.22
C ASP A 15 -2.70 -11.24 5.28
N ASP A 16 -1.73 -12.15 5.39
CA ASP A 16 -0.54 -12.14 4.55
C ASP A 16 -0.90 -12.34 3.06
N ALA A 17 -1.98 -13.07 2.77
CA ALA A 17 -2.44 -13.30 1.41
C ALA A 17 -2.86 -12.00 0.69
N SER A 18 -3.56 -11.10 1.36
CA SER A 18 -3.93 -9.80 0.78
C SER A 18 -2.73 -8.89 0.55
N LYS A 19 -1.73 -8.91 1.45
CA LYS A 19 -0.47 -8.17 1.26
C LYS A 19 0.35 -8.74 0.10
N GLU A 20 0.41 -10.07 0.01
CA GLU A 20 1.12 -10.77 -1.07
C GLU A 20 0.48 -10.48 -2.43
N ALA A 21 -0.85 -10.58 -2.53
CA ALA A 21 -1.57 -10.28 -3.77
C ALA A 21 -1.29 -8.84 -4.25
N PHE A 22 -1.38 -7.86 -3.36
CA PHE A 22 -1.13 -6.46 -3.70
C PHE A 22 0.33 -6.20 -4.11
N SER A 23 1.29 -6.74 -3.36
CA SER A 23 2.70 -6.58 -3.68
C SER A 23 3.10 -7.27 -4.99
N ALA A 24 2.49 -8.43 -5.30
CA ALA A 24 2.68 -9.13 -6.57
C ALA A 24 2.18 -8.31 -7.76
N ASP A 25 1.00 -7.68 -7.65
CA ASP A 25 0.42 -6.85 -8.72
C ASP A 25 1.29 -5.62 -9.01
N ILE A 26 1.74 -4.91 -7.98
CA ILE A 26 2.65 -3.76 -8.13
C ILE A 26 3.99 -4.22 -8.74
N THR A 27 4.54 -5.33 -8.26
CA THR A 27 5.80 -5.88 -8.78
C THR A 27 5.66 -6.22 -10.26
N LYS A 28 4.55 -6.84 -10.67
CA LYS A 28 4.25 -7.16 -12.07
C LYS A 28 4.16 -5.91 -12.94
N PHE A 29 3.55 -4.84 -12.44
CA PHE A 29 3.48 -3.57 -13.16
C PHE A 29 4.89 -3.03 -13.48
N TYR A 30 5.79 -3.01 -12.49
CA TYR A 30 7.15 -2.51 -12.70
C TYR A 30 8.04 -3.46 -13.50
N THR A 31 7.88 -4.78 -13.37
CA THR A 31 8.64 -5.73 -14.20
C THR A 31 8.23 -5.67 -15.67
N THR A 32 6.97 -5.34 -15.96
CA THR A 32 6.48 -5.14 -17.33
C THR A 32 7.19 -3.99 -18.05
N ILE A 33 7.61 -2.95 -17.31
CA ILE A 33 8.34 -1.80 -17.87
C ILE A 33 9.87 -1.96 -17.80
N GLY A 34 10.37 -3.16 -17.47
CA GLY A 34 11.80 -3.50 -17.51
C GLY A 34 12.57 -3.25 -16.20
N LEU A 35 11.87 -2.94 -15.09
CA LEU A 35 12.52 -2.84 -13.79
C LEU A 35 12.68 -4.23 -13.15
N PRO A 36 13.86 -4.56 -12.60
CA PRO A 36 14.02 -5.76 -11.78
C PRO A 36 13.05 -5.80 -10.60
N ALA A 37 12.45 -6.97 -10.36
CA ALA A 37 11.43 -7.17 -9.32
C ALA A 37 11.89 -6.76 -7.91
N PHE A 38 13.15 -7.02 -7.57
CA PHE A 38 13.71 -6.73 -6.26
C PHE A 38 13.82 -5.22 -5.93
N TYR A 39 13.61 -4.34 -6.92
CA TYR A 39 13.57 -2.89 -6.67
C TYR A 39 12.21 -2.38 -6.21
N VAL A 40 11.17 -3.20 -6.27
CA VAL A 40 9.81 -2.83 -5.87
C VAL A 40 9.64 -3.22 -4.40
N VAL A 41 9.56 -2.23 -3.53
CA VAL A 41 9.35 -2.44 -2.09
C VAL A 41 7.98 -1.89 -1.71
N ALA A 42 7.13 -2.74 -1.14
CA ALA A 42 5.84 -2.36 -0.57
C ALA A 42 5.88 -2.57 0.94
N ASN A 43 5.73 -1.48 1.70
CA ASN A 43 5.68 -1.48 3.15
C ASN A 43 4.27 -1.13 3.63
N PHE A 44 3.66 -2.00 4.44
CA PHE A 44 2.31 -1.84 4.94
C PHE A 44 2.36 -1.36 6.40
N ILE A 45 1.72 -0.23 6.67
CA ILE A 45 1.68 0.39 8.00
C ILE A 45 0.21 0.47 8.43
N SER A 46 -0.14 -0.36 9.42
CA SER A 46 -1.45 -0.31 10.06
C SER A 46 -1.58 0.99 10.87
N CYS A 47 -2.72 1.65 10.73
CA CYS A 47 -3.00 2.95 11.30
C CYS A 47 -4.22 2.85 12.23
N PRO A 48 -4.07 3.19 13.53
CA PRO A 48 -5.18 3.17 14.48
C PRO A 48 -6.32 4.11 14.07
N GLN A 49 -7.55 3.82 14.52
CA GLN A 49 -8.68 4.72 14.32
C GLN A 49 -8.38 6.13 14.86
N GLY A 50 -8.61 7.14 14.03
CA GLY A 50 -8.34 8.55 14.34
C GLY A 50 -6.97 9.07 13.92
N ALA A 51 -6.03 8.20 13.53
CA ALA A 51 -4.75 8.62 12.94
C ALA A 51 -4.88 9.00 11.44
N PHE A 52 -5.99 8.61 10.81
CA PHE A 52 -6.42 9.11 9.51
C PHE A 52 -7.55 10.13 9.66
N SER A 53 -7.32 11.37 9.22
CA SER A 53 -8.39 12.36 9.06
C SER A 53 -8.83 12.40 7.60
N THR A 54 -10.04 11.92 7.33
CA THR A 54 -10.67 11.99 6.00
C THR A 54 -11.56 13.22 5.85
N THR A 55 -11.56 14.15 6.82
CA THR A 55 -12.36 15.38 6.74
C THR A 55 -11.76 16.33 5.70
N MET A 56 -12.13 16.10 4.45
CA MET A 56 -12.21 17.15 3.44
C MET A 56 -13.25 18.15 3.93
N GLY A 57 -12.84 19.39 4.19
CA GLY A 57 -13.69 20.45 4.67
C GLY A 57 -14.96 20.56 3.82
N ARG A 58 -16.10 20.18 4.41
CA ARG A 58 -17.40 20.58 3.91
C ARG A 58 -17.54 22.06 4.25
N LEU A 59 -17.05 22.91 3.34
CA LEU A 59 -17.32 24.34 3.35
C LEU A 59 -18.84 24.52 3.31
N GLY A 60 -19.39 25.00 4.42
CA GLY A 60 -20.72 25.60 4.48
C GLY A 60 -20.63 27.09 4.23
#